data_AF-A0AB34TL61-F1
#
_entry.id   AF-A0AB34TL61-F1
#
_cell.length_a   1.000
_cell.length_b   1.000
_cell.length_c   1.000
_cell.angle_alpha   90.00
_cell.angle_beta   90.00
_cell.angle_gamma   90.00
#
_symmetry.space_group_name_H-M   'P 1'
#
loop_
_entity.id
_entity.type
_entity.pdbx_description
1 polymer ?
#
loop_
_entity_poly.entity_id
_entity_poly.type
_entity_poly.pdbx_seq_one_letter_code
_entity_poly.pdbx_strand_id
1 'polypeptide(L)'
;MGIAIKGRGSTSHLAGRFESTVSEAVDDGWAVDESEEFLAPRLRTEVRAETARSIITRNTSPDVGFSQSVNPYRGCEHGANVP
;
A
#
# COMPACT_ATOMS: atom_id res chain seq x y z
N MET A 1 -12.01 0.70 -22.13
CA MET A 1 -11.51 -0.43 -21.31
C MET A 1 -10.15 0.00 -20.77
N GLY A 2 -10.08 0.41 -19.50
CA GLY A 2 -8.87 0.98 -18.90
C GLY A 2 -7.79 -0.08 -18.71
N ILE A 3 -6.54 0.27 -19.02
CA ILE A 3 -5.37 -0.57 -18.82
C ILE A 3 -5.22 -0.82 -17.31
N ALA A 4 -5.26 -2.09 -16.90
CA ALA A 4 -5.05 -2.44 -15.50
C ALA A 4 -3.57 -2.26 -15.14
N ILE A 5 -3.27 -1.24 -14.34
CA ILE A 5 -1.93 -1.03 -13.79
C ILE A 5 -1.66 -2.16 -12.79
N LYS A 6 -0.71 -3.03 -13.13
CA LYS A 6 -0.40 -4.21 -12.33
C LYS A 6 0.60 -3.84 -11.23
N GLY A 7 0.12 -3.29 -10.12
CA GLY A 7 0.93 -2.93 -8.94
C GLY A 7 0.46 -3.59 -7.64
N ARG A 8 1.06 -3.23 -6.50
CA ARG A 8 0.67 -3.72 -5.15
C ARG A 8 -0.22 -2.73 -4.38
N GLY A 9 -0.40 -1.52 -4.91
CA GLY A 9 -1.30 -0.50 -4.39
C GLY A 9 -2.73 -0.64 -4.91
N SER A 10 -3.64 0.19 -4.38
CA SER A 10 -5.02 0.24 -4.85
C SER A 10 -5.08 0.54 -6.36
N THR A 11 -5.83 -0.26 -7.09
CA THR A 11 -6.06 -0.08 -8.54
C THR A 11 -7.27 0.80 -8.84
N SER A 12 -8.02 1.16 -7.81
CA SER A 12 -9.21 2.00 -7.91
C SER A 12 -9.18 3.11 -6.87
N HIS A 13 -9.57 4.29 -7.29
CA HIS A 13 -9.90 5.39 -6.39
C HIS A 13 -11.43 5.51 -6.35
N LEU A 14 -12.03 5.22 -5.20
CA LEU A 14 -13.45 5.48 -4.95
C LEU A 14 -13.55 6.76 -4.13
N ALA A 15 -14.16 7.80 -4.71
CA ALA A 15 -14.33 9.09 -4.03
C ALA A 15 -15.11 8.91 -2.72
N GLY A 16 -14.61 9.55 -1.65
CA GLY A 16 -15.25 9.54 -0.35
C GLY A 16 -16.57 10.29 -0.37
N ARG A 17 -17.57 9.83 0.41
CA ARG A 17 -18.90 10.47 0.47
C ARG A 17 -18.88 11.95 0.88
N PHE A 18 -17.83 12.39 1.57
CA PHE A 18 -17.66 13.74 2.09
C PHE A 18 -16.41 14.43 1.51
N GLU A 19 -15.89 13.92 0.39
CA GLU A 19 -14.71 14.50 -0.24
C GLU A 19 -15.09 15.82 -0.92
N SER A 20 -14.44 16.91 -0.52
CA SER A 20 -14.71 18.26 -1.04
C SER A 20 -13.94 18.58 -2.33
N THR A 21 -12.98 17.73 -2.69
CA THR A 21 -12.08 17.89 -3.84
C THR A 21 -12.07 16.62 -4.67
N VAL A 22 -12.03 16.76 -6.00
CA VAL A 22 -11.90 15.63 -6.92
C VAL A 22 -10.48 15.64 -7.50
N SER A 23 -9.85 14.46 -7.56
CA SER A 23 -8.54 14.29 -8.19
C SER A 23 -8.71 13.78 -9.61
N GLU A 24 -8.02 14.40 -10.57
CA GLU A 24 -7.92 13.91 -11.95
C GLU A 24 -6.48 13.48 -12.24
N ALA A 25 -6.32 12.39 -12.99
CA ALA A 25 -5.01 11.98 -13.45
C ALA A 25 -4.56 12.91 -14.58
N VAL A 26 -3.39 13.51 -14.42
CA VAL A 26 -2.79 14.40 -15.41
C VAL A 26 -1.40 13.87 -15.73
N ASP A 27 -1.02 13.93 -17.00
CA ASP A 27 0.36 13.67 -17.44
C ASP A 27 1.29 14.74 -16.84
N ASP A 28 2.27 14.32 -16.06
CA ASP A 28 3.24 15.21 -15.41
C ASP A 28 4.38 15.60 -16.35
N GLY A 29 4.38 15.08 -17.58
CA GLY A 29 5.38 15.37 -18.61
C GLY A 29 6.70 14.61 -18.42
N TRP A 30 6.78 13.71 -17.44
CA TRP A 30 7.94 12.85 -17.27
C TRP A 30 7.77 11.60 -18.13
N ALA A 31 8.70 11.38 -19.05
CA ALA A 31 8.75 10.13 -19.78
C ALA A 31 9.08 8.99 -18.83
N VAL A 32 8.32 7.89 -18.92
CA VAL A 32 8.65 6.66 -18.21
C VAL A 32 10.02 6.19 -18.71
N ASP A 33 10.98 6.08 -17.81
CA ASP A 33 12.28 5.52 -18.12
C ASP A 33 12.13 4.01 -18.34
N GLU A 34 12.20 3.57 -19.60
CA GLU A 34 12.10 2.17 -19.99
C GLU A 34 13.44 1.41 -19.87
N SER A 35 14.47 2.02 -19.26
CA SER A 35 15.73 1.32 -19.01
C SER A 35 15.55 0.12 -18.08
N GLU A 36 16.40 -0.91 -18.26
CA GLU A 36 16.36 -2.12 -17.43
C GLU A 36 16.56 -1.84 -15.92
N GLU A 37 17.16 -0.68 -15.57
CA GLU A 37 17.32 -0.21 -14.19
C GLU A 37 15.98 0.16 -13.54
N PHE A 38 15.08 0.79 -14.29
CA PHE A 38 13.72 1.15 -13.83
C PHE A 38 12.69 0.03 -14.03
N LEU A 39 12.96 -0.92 -14.93
CA LEU A 39 12.19 -2.16 -15.09
C LEU A 39 12.54 -3.24 -14.05
N ALA A 40 13.15 -2.85 -12.93
CA ALA A 40 13.61 -3.75 -11.87
C ALA A 40 12.58 -4.85 -11.58
N PRO A 41 13.02 -6.12 -11.49
CA PRO A 41 12.11 -7.24 -11.31
C PRO A 41 11.30 -7.05 -10.04
N ARG A 42 9.98 -7.24 -10.17
CA ARG A 42 9.02 -7.14 -9.06
C ARG A 42 9.57 -7.82 -7.82
N LEU A 43 9.68 -7.07 -6.72
CA LEU A 43 10.07 -7.66 -5.43
C LEU A 43 9.18 -8.86 -5.15
N ARG A 44 9.79 -10.04 -4.95
CA ARG A 44 9.04 -11.25 -4.64
C ARG A 44 8.61 -11.20 -3.19
N THR A 45 7.34 -11.48 -2.93
CA THR A 45 6.86 -11.65 -1.54
C THR A 45 7.56 -12.88 -0.97
N GLU A 46 8.19 -12.73 0.18
CA GLU A 46 8.69 -13.86 0.96
C GLU A 46 7.80 -14.08 2.17
N VAL A 47 7.32 -15.30 2.35
CA VAL A 47 6.53 -15.69 3.52
C VAL A 47 7.43 -16.52 4.42
N ARG A 48 7.56 -16.09 5.67
CA ARG A 48 8.35 -16.79 6.69
C ARG A 48 7.47 -17.14 7.87
N ALA A 49 7.63 -18.36 8.39
CA ALA A 49 7.10 -18.70 9.70
C ALA A 49 7.91 -17.97 10.76
N GLU A 50 7.23 -17.27 11.66
CA GLU A 50 7.86 -16.54 12.76
C GLU A 50 7.39 -17.09 14.10
N THR A 51 8.32 -17.34 15.01
CA THR A 51 8.01 -17.62 16.42
C THR A 51 7.93 -16.30 17.19
N ALA A 52 6.74 -15.71 17.23
CA ALA A 52 6.50 -14.47 17.97
C ALA A 52 6.38 -14.73 19.48
N ARG A 53 6.90 -13.81 20.31
CA ARG A 53 6.72 -13.84 21.77
C ARG A 53 5.30 -13.46 22.21
N SER A 54 4.60 -12.66 21.40
CA SER A 54 3.23 -12.20 21.64
C SER A 54 2.56 -11.83 20.32
N ILE A 55 1.28 -12.17 20.18
CA ILE A 55 0.39 -11.72 19.09
C ILE A 55 -0.30 -10.38 19.43
N ILE A 56 -0.25 -9.96 20.70
CA ILE A 56 -0.90 -8.74 21.18
C ILE A 56 0.06 -7.55 21.03
N THR A 57 -0.42 -6.53 20.31
CA THR A 57 0.19 -5.20 20.20
C THR A 57 -0.54 -4.23 21.12
N ARG A 58 0.17 -3.23 21.67
CA ARG A 58 -0.39 -2.21 22.57
C ARG A 58 -0.24 -0.82 21.95
N ASN A 59 -1.25 0.02 22.11
CA ASN A 59 -1.25 1.41 21.65
C ASN A 59 -1.61 2.35 22.82
N THR A 60 -0.96 3.51 22.88
CA THR A 60 -1.18 4.57 23.88
C THR A 60 -1.66 5.88 23.25
N SER A 61 -1.99 5.88 21.96
CA SER A 61 -2.50 7.05 21.25
C SER A 61 -3.88 7.45 21.82
N PRO A 62 -4.11 8.75 22.07
CA PRO A 62 -5.41 9.26 22.50
C PRO A 62 -6.46 9.21 21.36
N ASP A 63 -6.02 9.09 20.12
CA ASP A 63 -6.88 9.10 18.93
C ASP A 63 -7.45 7.71 18.60
N VAL A 64 -6.93 6.67 19.26
CA VAL A 64 -7.30 5.28 19.02
C VAL A 64 -8.09 4.76 20.21
N GLY A 65 -9.38 4.46 20.00
CA GLY A 65 -10.31 4.03 21.06
C GLY A 65 -10.05 2.63 21.66
N PHE A 66 -8.90 2.03 21.39
CA PHE A 66 -8.49 0.74 21.94
C PHE A 66 -7.01 0.77 22.35
N SER A 67 -6.70 0.05 23.43
CA SER A 67 -5.34 -0.04 23.96
C SER A 67 -4.58 -1.28 23.48
N GLN A 68 -5.27 -2.27 22.90
CA GLN A 68 -4.68 -3.53 22.47
C GLN A 68 -5.27 -4.00 21.15
N SER A 69 -4.43 -4.59 20.29
CA SER A 69 -4.83 -5.26 19.05
C SER A 69 -4.16 -6.62 18.92
N VAL A 70 -4.73 -7.50 18.12
CA VAL A 70 -4.17 -8.80 17.76
C VAL A 70 -3.68 -8.71 16.32
N ASN A 71 -2.40 -9.01 16.10
CA ASN A 71 -1.83 -9.04 14.75
C ASN A 71 -1.30 -10.45 14.40
N PRO A 72 -2.06 -11.25 13.63
CA PRO A 72 -1.67 -12.62 13.28
C PRO A 72 -0.50 -12.70 12.30
N TYR A 73 -0.08 -11.59 11.69
CA TYR A 73 0.98 -11.56 10.68
C TYR A 73 1.98 -10.45 10.96
N ARG A 74 3.28 -10.72 10.81
CA ARG A 74 4.29 -9.66 10.79
C ARG A 74 4.71 -9.39 9.35
N GLY A 75 4.34 -8.22 8.85
CA GLY A 75 4.63 -7.81 7.48
C GLY A 75 3.40 -7.19 6.82
N CYS A 76 3.66 -6.40 5.79
CA CYS A 76 2.68 -5.67 5.03
C CYS A 76 3.13 -5.71 3.57
N GLU A 77 2.30 -6.23 2.67
CA GLU A 77 2.60 -6.22 1.24
C GLU A 77 2.14 -4.94 0.52
N HIS A 78 1.64 -3.97 1.29
CA HIS A 78 1.16 -2.69 0.74
C HIS A 78 2.35 -1.87 0.25
N GLY A 79 2.62 -1.98 -1.05
CA GLY A 79 3.36 -0.96 -1.79
C GLY A 79 2.37 0.09 -2.25
N ALA A 80 2.56 1.34 -1.87
CA ALA A 80 1.94 2.43 -2.61
C ALA A 80 2.43 2.33 -4.06
N ASN A 81 1.52 2.27 -5.04
CA ASN A 81 1.90 2.55 -6.41
C ASN A 81 2.04 4.07 -6.49
N VAL A 82 3.23 4.56 -6.75
CA VAL A 82 3.40 5.90 -7.31
C VAL A 82 3.20 5.71 -8.82
N PRO A 83 2.21 6.38 -9.45
CA PRO A 83 2.11 6.40 -10.91
C PRO A 83 3.39 6.96 -11.53
#